data_AF-A0A5E6NQJ4-F1
#
_entry.id   AF-A0A5E6NQJ4-F1
#
_cell.length_a   1.000
_cell.length_b   1.000
_cell.length_c   1.000
_cell.angle_alpha   90.00
_cell.angle_beta   90.00
_cell.angle_gamma   90.00
#
_symmetry.space_group_name_H-M   'P 1'
#
loop_
_entity.id
_entity.type
_entity.pdbx_description
1 polymer ?
#
loop_
_entity_poly.entity_id
_entity_poly.type
_entity_poly.pdbx_seq_one_letter_code
_entity_poly.pdbx_strand_id
1 'polypeptide(L)'
;MKKTNLKNIDFKYRIFNADGSEVEQCGNGARCFKFVVDKGLTDKTEIFVETKNRNMRIKKMAENAYCVNLGLPIFTPKDIPFNQLKK
;
A
#
# COMPACT_ATOMS: atom_id res chain seq x y z
N MET A 1 -5.76 -1.75 -7.67
CA MET A 1 -4.35 -1.80 -8.13
C MET A 1 -4.34 -1.88 -9.64
N LYS A 2 -3.48 -1.11 -10.32
CA LYS A 2 -3.37 -1.09 -11.79
C LYS A 2 -1.90 -1.25 -12.20
N LYS A 3 -1.61 -2.01 -13.26
CA LYS A 3 -0.24 -2.12 -13.81
C LYS A 3 0.29 -0.75 -14.20
N THR A 4 1.60 -0.56 -14.07
CA THR A 4 2.30 0.67 -14.42
C THR A 4 3.49 0.38 -15.33
N ASN A 5 3.95 1.41 -16.05
CA ASN A 5 5.16 1.35 -16.87
C ASN A 5 6.39 1.91 -16.14
N LEU A 6 6.25 2.27 -14.86
CA LEU A 6 7.36 2.72 -14.03
C LEU A 6 8.37 1.59 -13.80
N LYS A 7 9.65 1.91 -14.00
CA LYS A 7 10.74 0.96 -13.76
C LYS A 7 10.75 0.55 -12.28
N ASN A 8 10.84 -0.75 -12.01
CA ASN A 8 10.87 -1.35 -10.67
C ASN A 8 9.59 -1.19 -9.82
N ILE A 9 8.45 -0.84 -10.43
CA ILE A 9 7.14 -0.84 -9.77
C ILE A 9 6.17 -1.72 -10.56
N ASP A 10 5.51 -2.65 -9.89
CA ASP A 10 4.58 -3.58 -10.53
C ASP A 10 3.18 -2.98 -10.68
N PHE A 11 2.72 -2.29 -9.63
CA PHE A 11 1.37 -1.73 -9.58
C PHE A 11 1.32 -0.35 -8.93
N LYS A 12 0.42 0.48 -9.43
CA LYS A 12 -0.06 1.67 -8.73
C LYS A 12 -1.23 1.29 -7.82
N TYR A 13 -1.15 1.69 -6.55
CA TYR A 13 -2.12 1.40 -5.50
C TYR A 13 -2.72 2.72 -4.96
N ARG A 14 -3.99 2.94 -5.28
CA ARG A 14 -4.79 4.09 -4.80
C ARG A 14 -5.88 3.59 -3.88
N ILE A 15 -6.16 4.35 -2.83
CA ILE A 15 -7.11 3.99 -1.78
C ILE A 15 -8.09 5.15 -1.63
N PHE A 16 -9.38 4.84 -1.73
CA PHE A 16 -10.45 5.79 -1.51
C PHE A 16 -11.26 5.32 -0.31
N ASN A 17 -11.50 6.24 0.63
CA ASN A 17 -12.44 6.03 1.72
C ASN A 17 -13.87 6.01 1.18
N ALA A 18 -14.82 5.59 2.02
CA ALA A 18 -16.25 5.56 1.67
C ALA A 18 -16.82 6.95 1.33
N ASP A 19 -16.21 8.01 1.85
CA ASP A 19 -16.55 9.42 1.54
C ASP A 19 -15.91 9.92 0.22
N GLY A 20 -15.15 9.08 -0.48
CA GLY A 20 -14.45 9.41 -1.72
C GLY A 20 -13.09 10.08 -1.54
N SER A 21 -12.67 10.37 -0.30
CA SER A 21 -11.35 10.95 -0.04
C SER A 21 -10.23 9.95 -0.34
N GLU A 22 -9.17 10.43 -1.02
CA GLU A 22 -8.00 9.61 -1.32
C GLU A 22 -6.99 9.65 -0.17
N VAL A 23 -6.75 8.48 0.43
CA VAL A 23 -5.79 8.31 1.52
C VAL A 23 -4.52 7.61 1.06
N GLU A 24 -3.48 7.75 1.86
CA GLU A 24 -2.13 7.33 1.48
C GLU A 24 -1.86 5.86 1.82
N GLN A 25 -2.58 5.32 2.81
CA GLN A 25 -2.31 3.99 3.31
C GLN A 25 -3.52 3.27 3.90
N CYS A 26 -3.60 1.98 3.61
CA CYS A 26 -4.53 1.04 4.21
C CYS A 26 -3.86 -0.34 4.23
N GLY A 27 -3.39 -0.77 5.40
CA GLY A 27 -2.69 -2.05 5.55
C GLY A 27 -3.57 -3.26 5.23
N ASN A 28 -4.86 -3.17 5.54
CA ASN A 28 -5.84 -4.22 5.22
C ASN A 28 -6.02 -4.34 3.70
N GLY A 29 -6.22 -3.21 3.01
CA GLY A 29 -6.32 -3.18 1.56
C GLY A 29 -5.05 -3.66 0.86
N ALA A 30 -3.87 -3.41 1.43
CA ALA A 30 -2.61 -3.93 0.90
C ALA A 30 -2.54 -5.47 0.99
N ARG A 31 -3.08 -6.07 2.05
CA ARG A 31 -3.17 -7.54 2.18
C ARG A 31 -4.19 -8.17 1.23
N CYS A 32 -5.13 -7.39 0.69
CA CYS A 32 -6.00 -7.84 -0.40
C CYS A 32 -5.25 -8.05 -1.74
N PHE A 33 -3.91 -8.18 -1.72
CA PHE A 33 -3.08 -8.62 -2.84
C PHE A 33 -3.56 -9.92 -3.48
N LYS A 34 -4.26 -10.80 -2.74
CA LYS A 34 -4.95 -11.96 -3.32
C LYS A 34 -5.77 -11.60 -4.57
N PHE A 35 -6.38 -10.41 -4.61
CA PHE A 35 -7.10 -9.92 -5.79
C PHE A 35 -6.26 -9.91 -7.08
N VAL A 36 -5.01 -9.41 -7.02
CA VAL A 36 -4.19 -9.32 -8.24
C VAL A 36 -3.68 -10.69 -8.70
N VAL A 37 -3.51 -11.63 -7.77
CA VAL A 37 -3.17 -13.03 -8.07
C VAL A 37 -4.38 -13.74 -8.68
N ASP A 38 -5.55 -13.65 -8.05
CA ASP A 38 -6.78 -14.30 -8.50
C ASP A 38 -7.24 -13.77 -9.87
N LYS A 39 -6.92 -12.51 -10.20
CA LYS A 39 -7.18 -11.91 -11.52
C LYS A 39 -6.08 -12.20 -12.56
N GLY A 40 -5.06 -13.00 -12.22
CA GLY A 40 -3.96 -13.33 -13.13
C GLY A 40 -3.12 -12.12 -13.56
N LEU A 41 -3.11 -11.04 -12.76
CA LEU A 41 -2.39 -9.81 -13.10
C LEU A 41 -0.89 -9.94 -12.84
N THR A 42 -0.48 -10.87 -11.98
CA THR A 42 0.91 -11.21 -11.66
C THR A 42 1.00 -12.66 -11.21
N ASP A 43 2.11 -13.31 -11.53
CA ASP A 43 2.56 -14.61 -11.04
C ASP A 43 3.66 -14.49 -9.97
N LYS A 44 4.18 -13.28 -9.76
CA LYS A 44 5.20 -12.99 -8.75
C LYS A 44 4.71 -13.27 -7.34
N THR A 45 5.59 -13.87 -6.53
CA THR A 45 5.37 -14.09 -5.08
C THR A 45 5.66 -12.84 -4.24
N GLU A 46 6.31 -11.84 -4.83
CA GLU A 46 6.62 -10.56 -4.22
C GLU A 46 6.45 -9.44 -5.24
N ILE A 47 5.81 -8.35 -4.84
CA ILE A 47 5.59 -7.19 -5.70
C ILE A 47 5.96 -5.88 -5.02
N PHE A 48 6.28 -4.89 -5.85
CA PHE A 48 6.47 -3.51 -5.46
C PHE A 48 5.28 -2.67 -5.92
N VAL A 49 4.66 -1.98 -4.97
CA VAL A 49 3.53 -1.09 -5.24
C VAL A 49 3.89 0.34 -4.90
N GLU A 50 3.47 1.27 -5.74
CA GLU A 50 3.51 2.70 -5.48
C GLU A 50 2.17 3.12 -4.84
N THR A 51 2.22 3.76 -3.66
CA THR A 51 1.09 4.52 -3.12
C THR A 51 1.30 6.01 -3.30
N LYS A 52 0.34 6.83 -2.84
CA LYS A 52 0.42 8.28 -2.92
C LYS A 52 1.70 8.86 -2.32
N ASN A 53 2.22 8.25 -1.25
CA ASN A 53 3.36 8.81 -0.49
C ASN A 53 4.59 7.89 -0.42
N ARG A 54 4.45 6.58 -0.63
CA ARG A 54 5.59 5.67 -0.55
C ARG A 54 5.40 4.41 -1.38
N ASN A 55 6.54 3.83 -1.75
CA ASN A 55 6.58 2.50 -2.31
C ASN A 55 6.56 1.47 -1.19
N MET A 56 5.90 0.34 -1.43
CA MET A 56 5.78 -0.76 -0.48
C MET A 56 6.03 -2.09 -1.14
N ARG A 57 6.48 -3.05 -0.34
CA ARG A 57 6.69 -4.43 -0.75
C ARG A 57 5.62 -5.31 -0.13
N ILE A 58 4.98 -6.12 -0.95
CA ILE A 58 3.99 -7.11 -0.51
C ILE A 58 4.49 -8.49 -0.92
N LYS A 59 4.61 -9.38 0.06
CA LYS A 59 5.11 -10.74 -0.13
C LYS A 59 4.04 -11.76 0.23
N LYS A 60 3.81 -12.73 -0.66
CA LYS A 60 3.00 -13.92 -0.38
C LYS A 60 3.79 -14.86 0.52
N MET A 61 3.20 -15.19 1.67
CA MET A 61 3.78 -16.12 2.65
C MET A 61 3.16 -17.51 2.53
N ALA A 62 1.85 -17.56 2.29
CA ALA A 62 1.08 -18.78 2.00
C ALA A 62 -0.12 -18.41 1.11
N GLU A 63 -1.01 -19.36 0.81
CA GLU A 63 -2.14 -19.17 -0.10
C GLU A 63 -3.01 -17.93 0.24
N ASN A 64 -3.30 -17.74 1.53
CA ASN A 64 -4.13 -16.64 2.04
C ASN A 64 -3.39 -15.76 3.06
N ALA A 65 -2.06 -15.85 3.12
CA ALA A 65 -1.24 -15.09 4.07
C ALA A 65 -0.26 -14.18 3.32
N TYR A 66 -0.33 -12.88 3.62
CA TYR A 66 0.46 -11.84 2.96
C TYR A 66 1.14 -10.95 3.99
N CYS A 67 2.45 -10.76 3.82
CA CYS A 67 3.24 -9.83 4.60
C CYS A 67 3.37 -8.51 3.83
N VAL A 68 3.09 -7.40 4.51
CA VAL A 68 3.16 -6.05 3.93
C VAL A 68 4.22 -5.27 4.69
N ASN A 69 5.26 -4.81 3.99
CA ASN A 69 6.20 -3.86 4.55
C ASN A 69 5.61 -2.45 4.44
N LEU A 70 5.19 -1.88 5.58
CA LEU A 70 4.62 -0.54 5.66
C LEU A 70 5.68 0.57 5.67
N GLY A 71 6.97 0.22 5.68
CA GLY A 71 8.06 1.14 5.89
C GLY A 71 8.17 1.62 7.34
N LEU A 72 9.02 2.61 7.55
CA LEU A 72 9.24 3.17 8.88
C LEU A 72 8.08 4.09 9.30
N PRO A 73 7.73 4.11 10.59
CA PRO A 73 6.85 5.13 11.15
C PRO A 73 7.51 6.51 11.07
N ILE A 74 6.68 7.54 10.91
CA ILE A 74 7.09 8.94 10.98
C ILE A 74 6.78 9.42 12.40
N PHE A 75 7.77 10.00 13.08
CA PHE A 75 7.62 10.50 14.46
C PHE A 75 7.74 12.02 14.58
N THR A 76 8.26 12.70 13.56
CA THR A 76 8.42 14.15 13.55
C THR A 76 7.04 14.83 13.49
N PRO A 77 6.65 15.65 14.48
CA PRO A 77 5.29 16.21 14.53
C PRO A 77 4.90 17.06 13.31
N LYS A 78 5.86 17.76 12.71
CA LYS A 78 5.65 18.57 11.49
C LYS A 78 5.22 17.72 10.28
N ASP A 79 5.51 16.43 10.30
CA ASP A 79 5.27 15.49 9.20
C ASP A 79 4.01 14.62 9.43
N ILE A 80 3.33 14.72 10.58
CA ILE A 80 2.12 13.92 10.95
C ILE A 80 0.83 14.78 10.91
N PRO A 81 0.88 15.95 10.24
CA PRO A 81 -0.01 17.11 10.48
C PRO A 81 -0.77 17.08 11.82
N PHE A 82 -0.04 17.15 12.93
CA PHE A 82 -0.62 17.01 14.27
C PHE A 82 -0.76 18.37 14.96
N ASN A 83 -2.00 18.86 15.09
CA ASN A 83 -2.30 19.99 15.98
C ASN A 83 -2.47 19.47 17.41
N GLN A 84 -1.46 19.67 18.26
CA GLN A 84 -1.64 19.48 19.70
C GLN A 84 -2.70 20.48 20.20
N LEU A 85 -3.79 19.96 20.75
CA LEU A 85 -4.65 20.75 21.64
C LEU A 85 -3.77 21.20 22.81
N LYS A 86 -3.44 22.50 22.86
CA LYS A 86 -2.77 23.09 24.01
C LYS A 86 -3.70 22.89 25.21
N LYS A 87 -3.23 22.18 26.23
CA LYS A 87 -3.85 22.18 27.56
C LYS A 87 -3.60 23.52 28.24
#